data_AF-A0A132TTR5-F1
#
_entry.id   AF-A0A132TTR5-F1
#
_cell.length_a   1.000
_cell.length_b   1.000
_cell.length_c   1.000
_cell.angle_alpha   90.00
_cell.angle_beta   90.00
_cell.angle_gamma   90.00
#
_symmetry.space_group_name_H-M   'P 1'
#
loop_
_entity.id
_entity.type
_entity.pdbx_description
1 polymer ?
#
loop_
_entity_poly.entity_id
_entity_poly.type
_entity_poly.pdbx_seq_one_letter_code
_entity_poly.pdbx_strand_id
1 'polypeptide(L)'
;MNCREAQDSIPLLWDAPPTDPRRILLERHIVNCPYCSAEWALWQESSELMRETQIEISEERAEAVNLRVMERIYLESPWLMPGDGKSAGNSAAFRRRLSLWIACFLAVFISSFLYFTMFKTPANTTVAQSGIVETGVAGLSMDWSSSYPDSESGGGIIEPLVVSMGPTHPQYWMMLSMLGVGLSVFLLYRLNRYRRH
;
A
#
# COMPACT_ATOMS: atom_id res chain seq x y z
N MET A 1 -37.31 -32.01 -15.82
CA MET A 1 -36.23 -32.50 -14.95
C MET A 1 -36.13 -34.00 -15.14
N ASN A 2 -34.92 -34.51 -15.30
CA ASN A 2 -34.64 -35.95 -15.38
C ASN A 2 -34.45 -36.55 -13.98
N CYS A 3 -34.57 -37.88 -13.82
CA CYS A 3 -34.46 -38.52 -12.49
C CYS A 3 -33.11 -38.24 -11.81
N ARG A 4 -32.00 -38.22 -12.57
CA ARG A 4 -30.68 -37.92 -12.01
C ARG A 4 -30.56 -36.48 -11.51
N GLU A 5 -31.11 -35.53 -12.28
CA GLU A 5 -31.17 -34.12 -11.85
C GLU A 5 -32.04 -33.95 -10.62
N ALA A 6 -33.13 -34.73 -10.51
CA ALA A 6 -33.99 -34.76 -9.34
C ALA A 6 -33.20 -35.16 -8.10
N GLN A 7 -32.50 -36.30 -8.17
CA GLN A 7 -31.68 -36.84 -7.08
C GLN A 7 -30.62 -35.85 -6.61
N ASP A 8 -29.87 -35.26 -7.54
CA ASP A 8 -28.84 -34.28 -7.21
C ASP A 8 -29.44 -33.00 -6.59
N SER A 9 -30.68 -32.67 -6.93
CA SER A 9 -31.37 -31.48 -6.43
C SER A 9 -32.05 -31.65 -5.07
N ILE A 10 -32.38 -32.88 -4.66
CA ILE A 10 -33.09 -33.16 -3.39
C ILE A 10 -32.33 -32.57 -2.18
N PRO A 11 -31.02 -32.84 -1.97
CA PRO A 11 -30.29 -32.29 -0.84
C PRO A 11 -30.11 -30.77 -0.91
N LEU A 12 -29.98 -30.23 -2.13
CA LEU A 12 -29.70 -28.81 -2.35
C LEU A 12 -30.94 -27.93 -2.13
N LEU A 13 -32.12 -28.46 -2.41
CA LEU A 13 -33.39 -27.74 -2.36
C LEU A 13 -34.23 -28.07 -1.12
N TRP A 14 -33.69 -28.87 -0.19
CA TRP A 14 -34.37 -29.26 1.04
C TRP A 14 -34.83 -28.06 1.87
N ASP A 15 -33.93 -27.11 2.08
CA ASP A 15 -34.18 -25.87 2.85
C ASP A 15 -34.62 -24.69 1.97
N ALA A 16 -34.73 -24.89 0.65
CA ALA A 16 -35.12 -23.81 -0.27
C ALA A 16 -36.58 -23.40 -0.02
N PRO A 17 -36.95 -22.11 -0.12
CA PRO A 17 -38.33 -21.69 0.08
C PRO A 17 -39.27 -22.34 -0.95
N PRO A 18 -40.56 -22.58 -0.60
CA PRO A 18 -41.53 -23.23 -1.49
C PRO A 18 -41.84 -22.40 -2.75
N THR A 19 -41.44 -21.13 -2.78
CA THR A 19 -41.57 -20.24 -3.94
C THR A 19 -40.45 -20.39 -4.97
N ASP A 20 -39.38 -21.15 -4.67
CA ASP A 20 -38.28 -21.34 -5.61
C ASP A 20 -38.76 -22.14 -6.84
N PRO A 21 -38.59 -21.61 -8.07
CA PRO A 21 -39.02 -22.30 -9.29
C PRO A 21 -38.40 -23.69 -9.45
N ARG A 22 -37.17 -23.90 -8.96
CA ARG A 22 -36.49 -25.21 -9.04
C ARG A 22 -37.14 -26.23 -8.11
N ARG A 23 -37.54 -25.80 -6.90
CA ARG A 23 -38.23 -26.66 -5.94
C ARG A 23 -39.60 -27.10 -6.48
N ILE A 24 -40.34 -26.20 -7.11
CA ILE A 24 -41.64 -26.53 -7.75
C ILE A 24 -41.46 -27.57 -8.86
N LEU A 25 -40.40 -27.46 -9.67
CA LEU A 25 -40.11 -28.45 -10.72
C LEU A 25 -39.73 -29.82 -10.14
N LEU A 26 -38.99 -29.83 -9.02
CA LEU A 26 -38.64 -31.04 -8.27
C LEU A 26 -39.89 -31.74 -7.72
N GLU A 27 -40.74 -31.01 -7.02
CA GLU A 27 -41.98 -31.54 -6.43
C GLU A 27 -42.92 -32.10 -7.51
N ARG A 28 -43.05 -31.44 -8.67
CA ARG A 28 -43.83 -31.97 -9.80
C ARG A 28 -43.27 -33.28 -10.35
N HIS A 29 -41.95 -33.44 -10.39
CA HIS A 29 -41.32 -34.68 -10.84
C HIS A 29 -41.52 -35.82 -9.84
N ILE A 30 -41.39 -35.51 -8.54
CA ILE A 30 -41.60 -36.47 -7.44
C ILE A 30 -43.00 -37.07 -7.52
N VAL A 31 -44.03 -36.27 -7.80
CA VAL A 31 -45.42 -36.76 -7.95
C VAL A 31 -45.56 -37.79 -9.09
N ASN A 32 -44.76 -37.66 -10.15
CA ASN A 32 -44.88 -38.51 -11.34
C ASN A 32 -43.89 -39.69 -11.38
N CYS A 33 -42.90 -39.72 -10.48
CA CYS A 33 -41.82 -40.71 -10.50
C CYS A 33 -41.76 -41.50 -9.18
N PRO A 34 -42.12 -42.80 -9.17
CA PRO A 34 -42.19 -43.59 -7.93
C PRO A 34 -40.82 -43.80 -7.28
N TYR A 35 -39.74 -43.78 -8.07
CA TYR A 35 -38.38 -43.89 -7.54
C TYR A 35 -38.00 -42.64 -6.74
N CYS A 36 -38.17 -41.46 -7.34
CA CYS A 36 -37.83 -40.20 -6.69
C CYS A 36 -38.77 -39.90 -5.50
N SER A 37 -40.02 -40.38 -5.53
CA SER A 37 -40.90 -40.28 -4.36
C SER A 37 -40.46 -41.15 -3.19
N ALA A 38 -39.98 -42.37 -3.45
CA ALA A 38 -39.45 -43.22 -2.40
C ALA A 38 -38.20 -42.61 -1.75
N GLU A 39 -37.29 -42.06 -2.56
CA GLU A 39 -36.12 -41.35 -2.06
C GLU A 39 -36.50 -40.12 -1.24
N TRP A 40 -37.42 -39.29 -1.74
CA TRP A 40 -37.92 -38.14 -1.00
C TRP A 40 -38.54 -38.52 0.35
N ALA A 41 -39.27 -39.62 0.41
CA ALA A 41 -39.84 -40.13 1.67
C ALA A 41 -38.75 -40.54 2.67
N LEU A 42 -37.66 -41.18 2.21
CA LEU A 42 -36.52 -41.51 3.06
C LEU A 42 -35.85 -40.25 3.64
N TRP A 43 -35.71 -39.19 2.84
CA TRP A 43 -35.20 -37.91 3.31
C TRP A 43 -36.11 -37.31 4.39
N GLN A 44 -37.44 -37.36 4.19
CA GLN A 44 -38.41 -36.90 5.18
C GLN A 44 -38.29 -37.68 6.49
N GLU A 45 -38.28 -39.01 6.44
CA GLU A 45 -38.12 -39.87 7.62
C GLU A 45 -36.80 -39.57 8.35
N SER A 46 -35.68 -39.44 7.63
CA SER A 46 -34.39 -39.11 8.23
C SER A 46 -34.42 -37.76 8.95
N SER A 47 -35.09 -36.76 8.37
CA SER A 47 -35.20 -35.42 8.96
C SER A 47 -36.06 -35.42 10.22
N GLU A 48 -37.09 -36.26 10.26
CA GLU A 48 -37.94 -36.47 11.44
C GLU A 48 -37.15 -37.14 12.56
N LEU A 49 -36.43 -38.22 12.25
CA LEU A 49 -35.55 -38.90 13.21
C LEU A 49 -34.47 -37.96 13.77
N MET A 50 -33.88 -37.11 12.93
CA MET A 50 -32.90 -36.10 13.38
C MET A 50 -33.54 -35.08 14.33
N ARG A 51 -34.76 -34.62 14.05
CA ARG A 51 -35.51 -33.73 14.94
C ARG A 51 -35.86 -34.39 16.27
N GLU A 52 -36.27 -35.65 16.26
CA GLU A 52 -36.58 -36.40 17.49
C GLU A 52 -35.34 -36.63 18.35
N THR A 53 -34.19 -36.82 17.71
CA THR A 53 -32.90 -36.99 18.39
C THR A 53 -32.28 -35.65 18.82
N GLN A 54 -32.90 -34.51 18.47
CA GLN A 54 -32.38 -33.21 18.81
C GLN A 54 -32.46 -33.00 20.32
N ILE A 55 -31.31 -33.11 20.99
CA ILE A 55 -31.17 -32.79 22.40
C ILE A 55 -31.34 -31.27 22.55
N GLU A 56 -32.22 -30.85 23.45
CA GLU A 56 -32.33 -29.45 23.84
C GLU A 56 -30.99 -28.97 24.40
N ILE A 57 -30.34 -28.08 23.65
CA ILE A 57 -29.08 -27.47 24.07
C ILE A 57 -29.45 -26.33 25.03
N SER A 58 -28.91 -26.36 26.25
CA SER A 58 -29.10 -25.25 27.19
C SER A 58 -28.54 -23.95 26.60
N GLU A 59 -29.21 -22.83 26.88
CA GLU A 59 -28.79 -21.50 26.42
C GLU A 59 -27.35 -21.20 26.83
N GLU A 60 -26.95 -21.57 28.05
CA GLU A 60 -25.58 -21.46 28.55
C GLU A 60 -24.55 -22.23 27.69
N ARG A 61 -24.91 -23.43 27.21
CA ARG A 61 -24.02 -24.22 26.33
C ARG A 61 -23.95 -23.61 24.93
N ALA A 62 -25.06 -23.06 24.42
CA ALA A 62 -25.10 -22.37 23.14
C ALA A 62 -24.24 -21.10 23.18
N GLU A 63 -24.34 -20.30 24.26
CA GLU A 63 -23.50 -19.13 24.49
C GLU A 63 -22.02 -19.50 24.60
N ALA A 64 -21.67 -20.56 25.34
CA ALA A 64 -20.29 -21.02 25.46
C ALA A 64 -19.69 -21.41 24.10
N VAL A 65 -20.48 -22.05 23.22
CA VAL A 65 -20.04 -22.36 21.85
C VAL A 65 -19.91 -21.09 21.02
N ASN A 66 -20.87 -20.17 21.10
CA ASN A 66 -20.84 -18.90 20.37
C ASN A 66 -19.59 -18.10 20.74
N LEU A 67 -19.27 -17.96 22.03
CA LEU A 67 -18.08 -17.27 22.51
C LEU A 67 -16.80 -17.89 21.93
N ARG A 68 -16.68 -19.23 21.93
CA ARG A 68 -15.52 -19.94 21.36
C ARG A 68 -15.40 -19.74 19.84
N VAL A 69 -16.52 -19.74 19.12
CA VAL A 69 -16.55 -19.49 17.68
C VAL A 69 -16.12 -18.06 17.39
N MET A 70 -16.68 -17.09 18.11
CA MET A 70 -16.34 -15.68 17.94
C MET A 70 -14.87 -15.40 18.29
N GLU A 71 -14.36 -15.99 19.38
CA GLU A 71 -12.94 -15.91 19.74
C GLU A 71 -12.05 -16.40 18.60
N ARG A 72 -12.36 -17.58 18.05
CA ARG A 72 -11.60 -18.13 16.91
C ARG A 72 -11.69 -17.25 15.67
N ILE A 73 -12.87 -16.74 15.34
CA ILE A 73 -13.06 -15.82 14.21
C ILE A 73 -12.22 -14.55 14.40
N TYR A 74 -12.15 -14.01 15.61
CA TYR A 74 -11.34 -12.82 15.88
C TYR A 74 -9.83 -13.10 15.84
N LEU A 75 -9.40 -14.31 16.20
CA LEU A 75 -8.00 -14.73 16.05
C LEU A 75 -7.61 -14.95 14.58
N GLU A 76 -8.47 -15.60 13.80
CA GLU A 76 -8.22 -15.88 12.38
C GLU A 76 -8.43 -14.64 11.49
N SER A 77 -9.38 -13.78 11.86
CA SER A 77 -9.77 -12.58 11.10
C SER A 77 -9.77 -11.32 11.96
N PRO A 78 -8.60 -10.78 12.33
CA PRO A 78 -8.53 -9.71 13.32
C PRO A 78 -9.09 -8.35 12.88
N TRP A 79 -9.41 -8.20 11.59
CA TRP A 79 -10.05 -7.00 11.05
C TRP A 79 -11.56 -6.94 11.33
N LEU A 80 -12.16 -8.02 11.85
CA LEU A 80 -13.58 -8.07 12.24
C LEU A 80 -13.88 -7.53 13.65
N MET A 81 -12.85 -7.20 14.45
CA MET A 81 -13.03 -6.73 15.82
C MET A 81 -13.80 -5.39 15.88
N PRO A 82 -14.97 -5.33 16.53
CA PRO A 82 -15.73 -4.09 16.67
C PRO A 82 -14.96 -3.09 17.55
N GLY A 83 -14.72 -1.89 17.03
CA GLY A 83 -14.24 -0.75 17.83
C GLY A 83 -12.73 -0.54 17.89
N ASP A 84 -11.91 -1.56 17.65
CA ASP A 84 -10.46 -1.42 17.61
C ASP A 84 -9.94 -1.74 16.20
N GLY A 85 -9.98 -0.75 15.30
CA GLY A 85 -9.39 -0.78 13.96
C GLY A 85 -7.85 -0.94 13.93
N LYS A 86 -7.28 -1.52 15.00
CA LYS A 86 -5.90 -1.95 15.15
C LYS A 86 -5.77 -3.29 14.42
N SER A 87 -5.66 -3.20 13.09
CA SER A 87 -5.22 -4.31 12.22
C SER A 87 -4.13 -5.14 12.91
N ALA A 88 -4.35 -6.45 12.97
CA ALA A 88 -3.51 -7.36 13.73
C ALA A 88 -2.03 -7.28 13.39
N GLY A 89 -1.25 -7.38 14.46
CA GLY A 89 0.08 -7.98 14.45
C GLY A 89 1.21 -7.07 14.01
N ASN A 90 1.19 -6.54 12.79
CA ASN A 90 2.43 -6.03 12.17
C ASN A 90 2.50 -4.52 11.91
N SER A 91 1.38 -3.80 12.03
CA SER A 91 1.39 -2.37 11.66
C SER A 91 2.12 -1.50 12.69
N ALA A 92 2.09 -1.81 13.99
CA ALA A 92 2.72 -0.95 15.00
C ALA A 92 4.26 -0.93 14.92
N ALA A 93 4.90 -2.10 14.83
CA ALA A 93 6.35 -2.20 14.72
C ALA A 93 6.86 -1.66 13.38
N PHE A 94 6.17 -1.95 12.28
CA PHE A 94 6.50 -1.42 10.96
C PHE A 94 6.34 0.11 10.88
N ARG A 95 5.27 0.67 11.46
CA ARG A 95 5.08 2.13 11.56
C ARG A 95 6.16 2.80 12.39
N ARG A 96 6.63 2.18 13.49
CA ARG A 96 7.75 2.71 14.29
C ARG A 96 9.06 2.72 13.50
N ARG A 97 9.35 1.64 12.76
CA ARG A 97 10.55 1.57 11.90
C ARG A 97 10.47 2.61 10.78
N LEU A 98 9.33 2.73 10.10
CA LEU A 98 9.12 3.73 9.05
C LEU A 98 9.24 5.16 9.61
N SER A 99 8.67 5.43 10.79
CA SER A 99 8.80 6.72 11.47
C SER A 99 10.26 7.08 11.77
N LEU A 100 11.07 6.12 12.22
CA LEU A 100 12.50 6.32 12.43
C LEU A 100 13.25 6.66 11.13
N TRP A 101 12.93 5.98 10.03
CA TRP A 101 13.51 6.30 8.72
C TRP A 101 13.14 7.70 8.25
N ILE A 102 11.87 8.08 8.39
CA ILE A 102 11.39 9.43 8.04
C ILE A 102 12.08 10.48 8.91
N ALA A 103 12.17 10.26 10.22
CA ALA A 103 12.86 11.16 11.14
C ALA A 103 14.35 11.31 10.80
N CYS A 104 15.01 10.23 10.38
CA CYS A 104 16.41 10.26 9.95
C CYS A 104 16.59 11.10 8.68
N PHE A 105 15.78 10.89 7.64
CA PHE A 105 15.84 11.70 6.42
C PHE A 105 15.49 13.18 6.67
N LEU A 106 14.55 13.44 7.58
CA LEU A 106 14.18 14.79 7.99
C LEU A 106 15.29 15.49 8.79
N ALA A 107 16.02 14.77 9.64
CA ALA A 107 17.17 15.32 10.35
C ALA A 107 18.30 15.74 9.40
N VAL A 108 18.61 14.90 8.39
CA VAL A 108 19.60 15.21 7.34
C VAL A 108 19.14 16.41 6.49
N PHE A 109 17.84 16.52 6.22
CA PHE A 109 17.28 17.70 5.54
C PHE A 109 17.55 18.98 6.33
N ILE A 110 17.18 18.98 7.62
CA ILE A 110 17.29 20.16 8.47
C ILE A 110 18.75 20.56 8.66
N SER A 111 19.67 19.60 8.84
CA SER A 111 21.09 19.91 8.95
C SER A 111 21.65 20.50 7.65
N SER A 112 21.29 19.94 6.50
CA SER A 112 21.67 20.49 5.19
C SER A 112 21.06 21.87 4.94
N PHE A 113 19.82 22.09 5.37
CA PHE A 113 19.12 23.37 5.25
C PHE A 113 19.76 24.44 6.13
N LEU A 114 20.02 24.14 7.41
CA LEU A 114 20.68 25.04 8.34
C LEU A 114 22.11 25.37 7.90
N TYR A 115 22.83 24.39 7.35
CA TYR A 115 24.15 24.63 6.75
C TYR A 115 24.04 25.64 5.60
N PHE A 116 23.07 25.47 4.71
CA PHE A 116 22.85 26.39 3.60
C PHE A 116 22.39 27.79 4.05
N THR A 117 21.57 27.92 5.09
CA THR A 117 21.10 29.23 5.55
C THR A 117 22.13 29.98 6.39
N MET A 118 22.95 29.27 7.18
CA MET A 118 23.94 29.88 8.07
C MET A 118 25.30 30.09 7.41
N PHE A 119 25.75 29.19 6.52
CA PHE A 119 27.06 29.26 5.86
C PHE A 119 27.00 29.80 4.43
N LYS A 120 25.84 30.28 3.96
CA LYS A 120 25.79 31.07 2.73
C LYS A 120 26.34 32.47 3.01
N THR A 121 27.65 32.58 2.98
CA THR A 121 28.33 33.84 2.68
C THR A 121 27.86 34.32 1.30
N PRO A 122 27.49 35.60 1.13
CA PRO A 122 27.19 36.18 -0.18
C PRO A 122 28.48 36.42 -0.97
N ALA A 123 29.23 35.35 -1.23
CA ALA A 123 30.36 35.37 -2.15
C ALA A 123 30.19 34.17 -3.08
N ASN A 124 29.91 34.46 -4.36
CA ASN A 124 29.75 33.51 -5.47
C ASN A 124 28.32 33.08 -5.84
N THR A 125 27.33 33.95 -5.65
CA THR A 125 26.10 33.95 -6.49
C THR A 125 26.21 34.83 -7.75
N THR A 126 27.40 35.32 -8.04
CA THR A 126 27.84 35.77 -9.37
C THR A 126 29.01 34.84 -9.66
N VAL A 127 28.90 33.81 -10.48
CA VAL A 127 29.18 33.89 -11.91
C VAL A 127 28.66 32.59 -12.52
N ALA A 128 27.40 32.60 -12.95
CA ALA A 128 27.08 31.95 -14.20
C ALA A 128 27.48 32.95 -15.29
N GLN A 129 28.79 33.12 -15.56
CA GLN A 129 29.22 33.72 -16.83
C GLN A 129 28.95 32.67 -17.89
N SER A 130 27.71 32.68 -18.38
CA SER A 130 27.48 32.34 -19.77
C SER A 130 28.49 33.13 -20.59
N GLY A 131 29.29 32.42 -21.38
CA GLY A 131 30.37 32.97 -22.18
C GLY A 131 29.90 34.07 -23.11
N ILE A 132 30.21 35.31 -22.73
CA ILE A 132 30.39 36.42 -23.66
C ILE A 132 31.70 37.09 -23.22
N VAL A 133 32.74 36.88 -24.02
CA VAL A 133 33.95 37.70 -23.98
C VAL A 133 33.51 39.11 -24.40
N GLU A 134 33.66 40.10 -23.52
CA GLU A 134 33.49 41.50 -23.88
C GLU A 134 34.62 41.86 -24.85
N THR A 135 34.28 41.96 -26.14
CA THR A 135 35.19 42.38 -27.20
C THR A 135 35.65 43.80 -26.88
N GLY A 136 36.95 43.94 -26.58
CA GLY A 136 37.56 45.21 -26.19
C GLY A 136 37.27 46.33 -27.19
N VAL A 137 36.64 47.40 -26.69
CA VAL A 137 36.54 48.67 -27.39
C VAL A 137 37.85 49.40 -27.17
N ALA A 138 38.65 49.54 -28.23
CA ALA A 138 39.86 50.35 -28.23
C ALA A 138 39.49 51.83 -28.13
N GLY A 139 39.79 52.47 -26.98
CA GLY A 139 39.60 53.91 -26.84
C GLY A 139 39.84 54.44 -25.42
N LEU A 140 41.08 54.87 -25.17
CA LEU A 140 41.49 55.96 -24.26
C LEU A 140 41.42 55.73 -22.73
N SER A 141 42.63 55.55 -22.18
CA SER A 141 43.14 55.96 -20.86
C SER A 141 42.40 55.51 -19.59
N MET A 142 43.05 54.66 -18.79
CA MET A 142 43.70 55.01 -17.50
C MET A 142 43.75 53.75 -16.62
N ASP A 143 44.96 53.38 -16.18
CA ASP A 143 45.32 52.39 -15.16
C ASP A 143 44.65 51.00 -15.18
N TRP A 144 45.35 50.04 -15.79
CA TRP A 144 45.14 48.60 -15.59
C TRP A 144 46.42 48.00 -14.98
N SER A 145 46.43 47.79 -13.66
CA SER A 145 47.46 46.99 -12.99
C SER A 145 47.17 45.51 -13.22
N SER A 146 47.75 44.93 -14.28
CA SER A 146 47.72 43.49 -14.54
C SER A 146 48.90 42.82 -13.84
N SER A 147 48.68 42.25 -12.65
CA SER A 147 49.62 41.26 -12.11
C SER A 147 49.33 39.90 -12.75
N TYR A 148 49.98 39.63 -13.89
CA TYR A 148 50.15 38.28 -14.42
C TYR A 148 51.23 37.56 -13.60
N PRO A 149 51.03 36.30 -13.14
CA PRO A 149 52.14 35.44 -12.82
C PRO A 149 52.69 34.83 -14.11
N ASP A 150 54.01 34.98 -14.29
CA ASP A 150 54.81 34.34 -15.33
C ASP A 150 54.57 32.82 -15.38
N SER A 151 54.34 32.31 -16.58
CA SER A 151 54.83 30.99 -16.96
C SER A 151 55.21 31.01 -18.44
N GLU A 152 56.52 30.99 -18.66
CA GLU A 152 57.12 30.81 -19.97
C GLU A 152 56.72 29.45 -20.58
N SER A 153 56.66 29.47 -21.91
CA SER A 153 56.86 28.35 -22.84
C SER A 153 55.71 27.35 -23.07
N GLY A 154 55.04 27.57 -24.22
CA GLY A 154 54.99 26.56 -25.28
C GLY A 154 53.96 25.43 -25.16
N GLY A 155 53.01 25.43 -26.11
CA GLY A 155 52.33 24.22 -26.55
C GLY A 155 50.87 24.14 -26.14
N GLY A 156 49.99 24.31 -27.12
CA GLY A 156 48.56 24.19 -26.95
C GLY A 156 48.15 22.85 -26.32
N ILE A 157 47.39 22.95 -25.23
CA ILE A 157 46.49 21.89 -24.79
C ILE A 157 45.17 22.60 -24.53
N ILE A 158 44.20 22.34 -25.41
CA ILE A 158 42.80 22.61 -25.16
C ILE A 158 42.45 21.78 -23.93
N GLU A 159 42.35 22.42 -22.78
CA GLU A 159 41.81 21.76 -21.59
C GLU A 159 40.35 21.43 -21.87
N PRO A 160 39.95 20.14 -21.79
CA PRO A 160 38.58 19.76 -22.04
C PRO A 160 37.72 20.45 -20.98
N LEU A 161 36.53 20.89 -21.42
CA LEU A 161 35.43 21.33 -20.58
C LEU A 161 35.06 20.21 -19.59
N VAL A 162 35.85 20.05 -18.55
CA VAL A 162 35.46 19.30 -17.37
C VAL A 162 34.50 20.24 -16.69
N VAL A 163 33.20 20.02 -16.91
CA VAL A 163 32.22 20.41 -15.92
C VAL A 163 32.69 19.72 -14.65
N SER A 164 33.43 20.45 -13.82
CA SER A 164 33.75 20.07 -12.48
C SER A 164 32.42 20.08 -11.73
N MET A 165 31.65 19.00 -11.88
CA MET A 165 30.66 18.61 -10.89
C MET A 165 31.46 18.24 -9.66
N GLY A 166 31.91 19.27 -8.94
CA GLY A 166 32.47 19.12 -7.61
C GLY A 166 31.46 18.32 -6.79
N PRO A 167 31.90 17.32 -6.01
CA PRO A 167 31.02 16.35 -5.34
C PRO A 167 30.17 16.95 -4.21
N THR A 168 30.04 18.28 -4.16
CA THR A 168 29.56 19.05 -3.01
C THR A 168 28.59 20.17 -3.38
N HIS A 169 27.86 20.07 -4.50
CA HIS A 169 26.78 21.01 -4.76
C HIS A 169 25.59 20.75 -3.79
N PRO A 170 25.22 21.71 -2.92
CA PRO A 170 24.16 21.53 -1.92
C PRO A 170 22.77 21.32 -2.54
N GLN A 171 22.63 21.64 -3.84
CA GLN A 171 21.41 21.46 -4.61
C GLN A 171 21.02 19.97 -4.75
N TYR A 172 21.98 19.05 -4.88
CA TYR A 172 21.69 17.61 -4.98
C TYR A 172 21.20 17.03 -3.66
N TRP A 173 21.75 17.48 -2.53
CA TRP A 173 21.30 17.08 -1.19
C TRP A 173 19.88 17.57 -0.90
N MET A 174 19.54 18.77 -1.36
CA MET A 174 18.18 19.31 -1.25
C MET A 174 17.18 18.53 -2.10
N MET A 175 17.53 18.20 -3.36
CA MET A 175 16.67 17.40 -4.24
C MET A 175 16.49 15.97 -3.72
N LEU A 176 17.56 15.33 -3.23
CA LEU A 176 17.50 13.99 -2.64
C LEU A 176 16.57 13.97 -1.42
N SER A 177 16.65 14.99 -0.56
CA SER A 177 15.81 15.07 0.62
C SER A 177 14.33 15.35 0.30
N MET A 178 14.07 16.25 -0.65
CA MET A 178 12.71 16.54 -1.11
C MET A 178 12.06 15.30 -1.74
N LEU A 179 12.84 14.51 -2.50
CA LEU A 179 12.41 13.23 -3.04
C LEU A 179 12.13 12.22 -1.92
N GLY A 180 12.99 12.14 -0.90
CA GLY A 180 12.79 11.28 0.27
C GLY A 180 11.50 11.61 1.05
N VAL A 181 11.23 12.90 1.29
CA VAL A 181 9.98 13.35 1.93
C VAL A 181 8.78 13.05 1.04
N GLY A 182 8.87 13.36 -0.26
CA GLY A 182 7.79 13.07 -1.22
C GLY A 182 7.45 11.58 -1.30
N LEU A 183 8.46 10.71 -1.33
CA LEU A 183 8.29 9.27 -1.36
C LEU A 183 7.71 8.74 -0.04
N SER A 184 8.08 9.33 1.11
CA SER A 184 7.50 8.98 2.41
C SER A 184 6.00 9.32 2.51
N VAL A 185 5.60 10.51 2.03
CA VAL A 185 4.20 10.94 1.99
C VAL A 185 3.42 10.09 1.01
N PHE A 186 4.00 9.77 -0.14
CA PHE A 186 3.39 8.90 -1.15
C PHE A 186 3.13 7.48 -0.60
N LEU A 187 4.10 6.89 0.10
CA LEU A 187 3.94 5.58 0.74
C LEU A 187 2.87 5.60 1.82
N LEU A 188 2.82 6.64 2.67
CA LEU A 188 1.78 6.80 3.68
C LEU A 188 0.39 6.96 3.05
N TYR A 189 0.28 7.75 1.98
CA TYR A 189 -0.97 7.93 1.24
C TYR A 189 -1.47 6.62 0.63
N ARG A 190 -0.57 5.85 -0.01
CA ARG A 190 -0.89 4.53 -0.58
C ARG A 190 -1.36 3.54 0.49
N LEU A 191 -0.64 3.44 1.61
CA LEU A 191 -1.03 2.56 2.72
C LEU A 191 -2.38 2.93 3.32
N ASN A 192 -2.69 4.22 3.43
CA ASN A 192 -3.98 4.67 3.94
C ASN A 192 -5.13 4.36 2.96
N ARG A 193 -4.87 4.39 1.65
CA ARG A 193 -5.85 4.04 0.61
C ARG A 193 -6.21 2.56 0.63
N TYR A 194 -5.24 1.66 0.80
CA TYR A 194 -5.51 0.22 0.91
C TYR A 194 -6.26 -0.16 2.19
N ARG A 195 -6.25 0.68 3.22
CA ARG A 195 -6.98 0.44 4.48
C ARG A 195 -8.47 0.84 4.43
N ARG A 196 -8.90 1.52 3.36
CA ARG A 196 -10.28 2.01 3.19
C ARG A 196 -11.13 1.19 2.19
N HIS A 197 -10.52 0.22 1.52
CA HIS A 197 -11.19 -0.78 0.68
C HIS A 197 -11.03 -2.15 1.32
#